data_AF-A0A958C067-F1
#
_entry.id   AF-A0A958C067-F1
#
_cell.length_a   1.000
_cell.length_b   1.000
_cell.length_c   1.000
_cell.angle_alpha   90.00
_cell.angle_beta   90.00
_cell.angle_gamma   90.00
#
_symmetry.space_group_name_H-M   'P 1'
#
loop_
_entity.id
_entity.type
_entity.pdbx_description
1 polymer ?
#
loop_
_entity_poly.entity_id
_entity_poly.type
_entity_poly.pdbx_seq_one_letter_code
_entity_poly.pdbx_strand_id
1 'polypeptide(L)'
;SLRIPLTSAIRRAQAKKQPVVYENVSVEFNGDEEKLKLTITPISKPASMTGLMLIVFEPYHPQTVGSYAPAVDTDKDVLDTRDQRITELSQELAATKQYLQSTIEELETSNEELTATNEELQSSNEELQSTNEELQTAKEELQSINEELVTVNTELEAKIDELSVVNDDMHNLFIGVNLGAILLDLDLYIRRFTPAAKQVVNLIDADLNRPF
;
A
#
# COMPACT_ATOMS: atom_id res chain seq x y z
N SER A 1 -49.24 26.90 1.36
CA SER A 1 -48.79 25.61 1.94
C SER A 1 -48.15 25.81 3.33
N LEU A 2 -48.75 25.27 4.41
CA LEU A 2 -48.44 25.59 5.82
C LEU A 2 -47.21 24.85 6.43
N ARG A 3 -46.54 23.99 5.66
CA ARG A 3 -45.54 23.05 6.23
C ARG A 3 -44.29 23.74 6.76
N ILE A 4 -43.81 24.79 6.09
CA ILE A 4 -42.54 25.46 6.44
C ILE A 4 -42.67 26.29 7.74
N PRO A 5 -43.69 27.17 7.90
CA PRO A 5 -43.88 27.92 9.15
C PRO A 5 -44.08 26.99 10.35
N LEU A 6 -44.89 25.94 10.19
CA LEU A 6 -45.18 24.97 11.25
C LEU A 6 -43.91 24.23 11.72
N THR A 7 -43.09 23.75 10.79
CA THR A 7 -41.87 22.98 11.12
C THR A 7 -40.85 23.86 11.88
N SER A 8 -40.72 25.12 11.46
CA SER A 8 -39.85 26.08 12.15
C SER A 8 -40.35 26.43 13.56
N ALA A 9 -41.67 26.62 13.70
CA ALA A 9 -42.30 26.96 14.97
C ALA A 9 -42.21 25.81 15.98
N ILE A 10 -42.39 24.57 15.53
CA ILE A 10 -42.24 23.36 16.36
C ILE A 10 -40.80 23.24 16.88
N ARG A 11 -39.80 23.33 15.99
CA ARG A 11 -38.38 23.25 16.39
C ARG A 11 -38.02 24.33 17.41
N ARG A 12 -38.52 25.55 17.22
CA ARG A 12 -38.26 26.68 18.12
C ARG A 12 -38.92 26.52 19.49
N ALA A 13 -40.17 26.02 19.52
CA ALA A 13 -40.88 25.72 20.76
C ALA A 13 -40.21 24.57 21.54
N GLN A 14 -39.69 23.55 20.82
CA GLN A 14 -38.95 22.43 21.41
C GLN A 14 -37.61 22.88 22.02
N ALA A 15 -36.86 23.72 21.31
CA ALA A 15 -35.56 24.22 21.78
C ALA A 15 -35.70 25.13 23.00
N LYS A 16 -36.70 26.02 23.02
CA LYS A 16 -36.88 27.02 24.08
C LYS A 16 -37.77 26.57 25.24
N LYS A 17 -38.50 25.45 25.10
CA LYS A 17 -39.52 24.96 26.07
C LYS A 17 -40.52 26.05 26.52
N GLN A 18 -40.78 27.02 25.66
CA GLN A 18 -41.68 28.15 25.92
C GLN A 18 -42.75 28.23 24.82
N PRO A 19 -43.93 28.82 25.11
CA PRO A 19 -44.95 29.06 24.09
C PRO A 19 -44.41 29.96 22.97
N VAL A 20 -44.70 29.60 21.72
CA VAL A 20 -44.33 30.39 20.54
C VAL A 20 -45.60 30.78 19.81
N VAL A 21 -45.78 32.08 19.57
CA VAL A 21 -46.93 32.65 18.85
C VAL A 21 -46.42 33.24 17.54
N TYR A 22 -47.03 32.81 16.43
CA TYR A 22 -46.88 33.44 15.13
C TYR A 22 -48.19 34.10 14.74
N GLU A 23 -48.17 35.41 14.59
CA GLU A 23 -49.29 36.20 14.11
C GLU A 23 -49.11 36.43 12.60
N ASN A 24 -50.20 36.45 11.83
CA ASN A 24 -50.20 36.67 10.37
C ASN A 24 -49.56 35.53 9.54
N VAL A 25 -49.90 34.27 9.83
CA VAL A 25 -49.52 33.13 8.97
C VAL A 25 -50.55 32.98 7.85
N SER A 26 -50.15 33.26 6.59
CA SER A 26 -51.01 33.06 5.41
C SER A 26 -51.14 31.58 5.04
N VAL A 27 -52.37 31.11 4.90
CA VAL A 27 -52.71 29.73 4.57
C VAL A 27 -53.70 29.72 3.42
N GLU A 28 -53.40 28.89 2.42
CA GLU A 28 -54.32 28.66 1.32
C GLU A 28 -55.25 27.51 1.72
N PHE A 29 -56.54 27.81 1.93
CA PHE A 29 -57.57 26.84 2.30
C PHE A 29 -58.74 26.98 1.33
N ASN A 30 -59.09 25.89 0.62
CA ASN A 30 -60.12 25.88 -0.43
C ASN A 30 -59.97 26.93 -1.55
N GLY A 31 -58.75 27.41 -1.81
CA GLY A 31 -58.45 28.39 -2.85
C GLY A 31 -58.45 29.85 -2.39
N ASP A 32 -58.80 30.12 -1.13
CA ASP A 32 -58.73 31.43 -0.51
C ASP A 32 -57.53 31.52 0.46
N GLU A 33 -56.85 32.67 0.47
CA GLU A 33 -55.79 32.97 1.45
C GLU A 33 -56.41 33.46 2.77
N GLU A 34 -56.42 32.61 3.79
CA GLU A 34 -56.80 32.98 5.15
C GLU A 34 -55.56 33.24 6.02
N LYS A 35 -55.66 34.24 6.89
CA LYS A 35 -54.61 34.56 7.86
C LYS A 35 -54.97 33.93 9.20
N LEU A 36 -54.02 33.20 9.78
CA LEU A 36 -54.20 32.54 11.07
C LEU A 36 -53.16 33.03 12.08
N LYS A 37 -53.57 32.99 13.35
CA LYS A 37 -52.67 33.03 14.50
C LYS A 37 -52.37 31.60 14.90
N LEU A 38 -51.08 31.25 14.89
CA LEU A 38 -50.59 29.93 15.28
C LEU A 38 -49.95 30.02 16.66
N THR A 39 -50.47 29.27 17.63
CA THR A 39 -49.91 29.18 18.97
C THR A 39 -49.43 27.75 19.24
N ILE A 40 -48.13 27.58 19.55
CA ILE A 40 -47.55 26.29 19.91
C ILE A 40 -47.08 26.34 21.37
N THR A 41 -47.65 25.48 22.21
CA THR A 41 -47.32 25.42 23.63
C THR A 41 -46.87 24.02 24.03
N PRO A 42 -45.65 23.84 24.59
CA PRO A 42 -45.20 22.54 25.09
C PRO A 42 -45.94 22.18 26.39
N ILE A 43 -46.58 21.00 26.42
CA ILE A 43 -47.28 20.50 27.61
C ILE A 43 -46.25 19.76 28.48
N SER A 44 -46.11 20.20 29.73
CA SER A 44 -45.14 19.62 30.67
C SER A 44 -45.78 18.99 31.92
N LYS A 45 -47.12 19.07 32.07
CA LYS A 45 -47.85 18.49 33.20
C LYS A 45 -49.25 17.99 32.77
N PRO A 46 -49.74 16.85 33.29
CA PRO A 46 -49.06 15.89 34.18
C PRO A 46 -47.92 15.12 33.47
N ALA A 47 -47.05 14.44 34.22
CA ALA A 47 -45.82 13.82 33.70
C ALA A 47 -46.05 12.80 32.56
N SER A 48 -47.26 12.26 32.43
CA SER A 48 -47.69 11.39 31.32
C SER A 48 -47.82 12.11 29.97
N MET A 49 -47.83 13.44 29.96
CA MET A 49 -47.92 14.26 28.74
C MET A 49 -46.59 14.96 28.39
N THR A 50 -45.50 14.58 29.07
CA THR A 50 -44.17 15.14 28.81
C THR A 50 -43.74 14.77 27.38
N GLY A 51 -43.53 15.78 26.54
CA GLY A 51 -43.18 15.60 25.11
C GLY A 51 -44.33 15.85 24.14
N LEU A 52 -45.55 16.11 24.64
CA LEU A 52 -46.68 16.54 23.81
C LEU A 52 -46.67 18.06 23.60
N MET A 53 -47.13 18.51 22.43
CA MET A 53 -47.27 19.92 22.08
C MET A 53 -48.72 20.23 21.72
N LEU A 54 -49.27 21.29 22.31
CA LEU A 54 -50.55 21.85 21.91
C LEU A 54 -50.34 22.83 20.77
N ILE A 55 -51.03 22.60 19.65
CA ILE A 55 -51.03 23.49 18.49
C ILE A 55 -52.45 24.03 18.34
N VAL A 56 -52.61 25.35 18.45
CA VAL A 56 -53.90 26.04 18.31
C VAL A 56 -53.86 26.93 17.08
N PHE A 57 -54.89 26.81 16.25
CA PHE A 57 -55.12 27.64 15.07
C PHE A 57 -56.31 28.55 15.36
N GLU A 58 -56.07 29.86 15.41
CA GLU A 58 -57.13 30.86 15.58
C GLU A 58 -57.23 31.73 14.33
N PRO A 59 -58.45 32.05 13.86
CA PRO A 59 -58.62 33.00 12.76
C PRO A 59 -58.12 34.39 13.17
N TYR A 60 -57.24 34.97 12.35
CA TYR A 60 -56.67 36.29 12.61
C TYR A 60 -57.73 37.37 12.39
N HIS A 61 -58.26 37.91 13.48
CA HIS A 61 -59.13 39.09 13.43
C HIS A 61 -58.27 40.33 13.68
N PRO A 62 -58.07 41.23 12.69
CA PRO A 62 -57.42 42.50 12.96
C PRO A 62 -58.31 43.30 13.91
N GLN A 63 -57.88 43.44 15.17
CA GLN A 63 -58.52 44.37 16.09
C GLN A 63 -58.25 45.79 15.60
N THR A 64 -59.25 46.41 14.97
CA THR A 64 -59.31 47.86 14.81
C THR A 64 -59.59 48.48 16.17
N VAL A 65 -58.56 48.98 16.86
CA VAL A 65 -58.77 49.98 17.91
C VAL A 65 -57.64 50.99 17.84
N GLY A 66 -57.99 52.22 17.45
CA GLY A 66 -57.10 53.35 17.61
C GLY A 66 -56.87 53.66 19.09
N SER A 67 -55.63 53.97 19.44
CA SER A 67 -55.31 54.87 20.56
C SER A 67 -53.86 55.31 20.44
N TYR A 68 -53.64 56.61 20.59
CA TYR A 68 -52.34 57.29 20.57
C TYR A 68 -51.42 56.78 21.69
N ALA A 69 -50.21 56.33 21.34
CA ALA A 69 -48.99 56.33 22.17
C ALA A 69 -47.75 56.06 21.28
N PRO A 70 -46.55 56.55 21.64
CA PRO A 70 -45.63 57.22 20.72
C PRO A 70 -44.96 56.28 19.73
N ALA A 71 -44.58 56.83 18.59
CA ALA A 71 -43.69 56.20 17.61
C ALA A 71 -42.40 55.74 18.32
N VAL A 72 -42.33 54.45 18.63
CA VAL A 72 -41.08 53.78 18.92
C VAL A 72 -40.41 53.53 17.58
N ASP A 73 -39.13 53.86 17.53
CA ASP A 73 -38.19 53.78 16.40
C ASP A 73 -38.07 52.32 15.88
N THR A 74 -39.08 51.84 15.16
CA THR A 74 -39.16 50.45 14.66
C THR A 74 -38.18 50.14 13.53
N ASP A 75 -37.59 51.17 12.91
CA ASP A 75 -36.58 50.97 11.86
C ASP A 75 -35.25 50.47 12.42
N LYS A 76 -34.88 50.87 13.64
CA LYS A 76 -33.63 50.40 14.28
C LYS A 76 -33.68 48.92 14.67
N ASP A 77 -34.80 48.45 15.21
CA ASP A 77 -34.92 47.06 15.72
C ASP A 77 -34.95 46.01 14.57
N VAL A 78 -35.49 46.38 13.41
CA VAL A 78 -35.51 45.54 12.20
C VAL A 78 -34.16 45.55 11.47
N LEU A 79 -33.43 46.67 11.53
CA LEU A 79 -32.06 46.75 11.00
C LEU A 79 -31.09 45.92 11.86
N ASP A 80 -31.19 46.01 13.19
CA ASP A 80 -30.30 45.28 14.11
C ASP A 80 -30.49 43.75 14.00
N THR A 81 -31.72 43.27 13.79
CA THR A 81 -31.98 41.85 13.52
C THR A 81 -31.49 41.37 12.15
N ARG A 82 -31.50 42.24 11.12
CA ARG A 82 -30.92 41.93 9.81
C ARG A 82 -29.39 41.88 9.87
N ASP A 83 -28.77 42.83 10.55
CA ASP A 83 -27.31 42.89 10.72
C ASP A 83 -26.79 41.71 11.55
N GLN A 84 -27.51 41.29 12.59
CA GLN A 84 -27.21 40.05 13.31
C GLN A 84 -27.31 38.82 12.40
N ARG A 85 -28.35 38.72 11.56
CA ARG A 85 -28.50 37.58 10.65
C ARG A 85 -27.43 37.52 9.57
N ILE A 86 -27.03 38.68 9.04
CA ILE A 86 -25.91 38.80 8.09
C ILE A 86 -24.60 38.38 8.78
N THR A 87 -24.41 38.76 10.04
CA THR A 87 -23.23 38.38 10.84
C THR A 87 -23.20 36.87 11.10
N GLU A 88 -24.32 36.26 11.49
CA GLU A 88 -24.43 34.80 11.65
C GLU A 88 -24.12 34.05 10.34
N LEU A 89 -24.75 34.46 9.23
CA LEU A 89 -24.54 33.83 7.93
C LEU A 89 -23.11 34.00 7.40
N SER A 90 -22.49 35.16 7.66
CA SER A 90 -21.09 35.39 7.27
C SER A 90 -20.12 34.57 8.12
N GLN A 91 -20.41 34.38 9.41
CA GLN A 91 -19.66 33.45 10.27
C GLN A 91 -19.83 31.99 9.82
N GLU A 92 -21.05 31.55 9.51
CA GLU A 92 -21.31 30.19 9.02
C GLU A 92 -20.65 29.94 7.66
N LEU A 93 -20.68 30.93 6.76
CA LEU A 93 -19.98 30.88 5.48
C LEU A 93 -18.46 30.81 5.68
N ALA A 94 -17.90 31.61 6.59
CA ALA A 94 -16.48 31.58 6.91
C ALA A 94 -16.07 30.22 7.49
N ALA A 95 -16.85 29.68 8.43
CA ALA A 95 -16.62 28.36 9.01
C ALA A 95 -16.70 27.25 7.94
N THR A 96 -17.68 27.32 7.04
CA THR A 96 -17.82 26.35 5.94
C THR A 96 -16.65 26.43 4.96
N LYS A 97 -16.18 27.64 4.63
CA LYS A 97 -15.00 27.83 3.78
C LYS A 97 -13.74 27.25 4.43
N GLN A 98 -13.56 27.49 5.73
CA GLN A 98 -12.42 26.94 6.47
C GLN A 98 -12.48 25.41 6.54
N TYR A 99 -13.67 24.84 6.77
CA TYR A 99 -13.87 23.39 6.73
C TYR A 99 -13.54 22.81 5.35
N LEU A 100 -14.05 23.43 4.27
CA LEU A 100 -13.74 23.00 2.91
C LEU A 100 -12.23 23.09 2.61
N GLN A 101 -11.58 24.16 3.05
CA GLN A 101 -10.13 24.32 2.92
C GLN A 101 -9.37 23.20 3.63
N SER A 102 -9.75 22.88 4.87
CA SER A 102 -9.17 21.76 5.63
C SER A 102 -9.37 20.42 4.92
N THR A 103 -10.55 20.18 4.35
CA THR A 103 -10.82 18.95 3.59
C THR A 103 -9.99 18.88 2.30
N ILE A 104 -9.78 20.01 1.62
CA ILE A 104 -8.91 20.06 0.44
C ILE A 104 -7.47 19.73 0.85
N GLU A 105 -6.96 20.32 1.92
CA GLU A 105 -5.61 20.03 2.42
C GLU A 105 -5.44 18.56 2.85
N GLU A 106 -6.46 17.97 3.50
CA GLU A 106 -6.47 16.53 3.82
C GLU A 106 -6.48 15.65 2.56
N LEU A 107 -7.25 16.03 1.53
CA LEU A 107 -7.28 15.31 0.25
C LEU A 107 -5.97 15.44 -0.50
N GLU A 108 -5.35 16.62 -0.51
CA GLU A 108 -4.02 16.84 -1.10
C GLU A 108 -2.98 15.99 -0.40
N THR A 109 -2.95 16.01 0.94
CA THR A 109 -2.06 15.17 1.74
C THR A 109 -2.26 13.68 1.45
N SER A 110 -3.52 13.22 1.40
CA SER A 110 -3.81 11.82 1.09
C SER A 110 -3.40 11.43 -0.33
N ASN A 111 -3.50 12.35 -1.28
CA ASN A 111 -3.08 12.13 -2.67
C ASN A 111 -1.54 12.08 -2.79
N GLU A 112 -0.84 12.94 -2.05
CA GLU A 112 0.62 12.88 -1.92
C GLU A 112 1.08 11.57 -1.28
N GLU A 113 0.44 11.11 -0.20
CA GLU A 113 0.73 9.82 0.44
C GLU A 113 0.49 8.63 -0.51
N LEU A 114 -0.60 8.66 -1.28
CA LEU A 114 -0.89 7.64 -2.29
C LEU A 114 0.16 7.64 -3.40
N THR A 115 0.57 8.82 -3.86
CA THR A 115 1.60 8.97 -4.89
C THR A 115 2.94 8.45 -4.37
N ALA A 116 3.33 8.82 -3.16
CA ALA A 116 4.55 8.33 -2.52
C ALA A 116 4.53 6.81 -2.35
N THR A 117 3.40 6.24 -1.90
CA THR A 117 3.24 4.78 -1.79
C THR A 117 3.38 4.09 -3.15
N ASN A 118 2.83 4.71 -4.20
CA ASN A 118 2.93 4.17 -5.56
C ASN A 118 4.38 4.23 -6.09
N GLU A 119 5.10 5.32 -5.82
CA GLU A 119 6.53 5.44 -6.15
C GLU A 119 7.38 4.42 -5.38
N GLU A 120 7.11 4.21 -4.09
CA GLU A 120 7.78 3.17 -3.28
C GLU A 120 7.52 1.76 -3.83
N LEU A 121 6.27 1.45 -4.21
CA LEU A 121 5.92 0.17 -4.84
C LEU A 121 6.61 0.00 -6.19
N GLN A 122 6.68 1.06 -6.99
CA GLN A 122 7.39 1.03 -8.26
C GLN A 122 8.89 0.80 -8.03
N SER A 123 9.50 1.51 -7.10
CA SER A 123 10.91 1.33 -6.73
C SER A 123 11.18 -0.10 -6.25
N SER A 124 10.30 -0.66 -5.42
CA SER A 124 10.43 -2.04 -4.94
C SER A 124 10.31 -3.04 -6.09
N ASN A 125 9.42 -2.78 -7.06
CA ASN A 125 9.28 -3.62 -8.25
C ASN A 125 10.53 -3.56 -9.15
N GLU A 126 11.12 -2.37 -9.34
CA GLU A 126 12.38 -2.19 -10.07
C GLU A 126 13.55 -2.89 -9.37
N GLU A 127 13.63 -2.83 -8.04
CA GLU A 127 14.64 -3.54 -7.25
C GLU A 127 14.49 -5.08 -7.36
N LEU A 128 13.26 -5.58 -7.33
CA LEU A 128 12.96 -7.00 -7.56
C LEU A 128 13.33 -7.43 -8.97
N GLN A 129 13.06 -6.60 -9.98
CA GLN A 129 13.48 -6.87 -11.35
C GLN A 129 15.00 -6.92 -11.46
N SER A 130 15.71 -5.95 -10.88
CA SER A 130 17.18 -5.93 -10.85
C SER A 130 17.74 -7.19 -10.17
N THR A 131 17.15 -7.62 -9.06
CA THR A 131 17.57 -8.84 -8.35
C THR A 131 17.35 -10.09 -9.21
N ASN A 132 16.27 -10.12 -9.98
CA ASN A 132 15.97 -11.22 -10.90
C ASN A 132 16.96 -11.25 -12.07
N GLU A 133 17.30 -10.10 -12.64
CA GLU A 133 18.33 -9.97 -13.68
C GLU A 133 19.70 -10.43 -13.16
N GLU A 134 20.10 -10.01 -11.96
CA GLU A 134 21.35 -10.43 -11.33
C GLU A 134 21.38 -11.96 -11.07
N LEU A 135 20.26 -12.54 -10.61
CA LEU A 135 20.12 -13.98 -10.43
C LEU A 135 20.24 -14.74 -11.76
N GLN A 136 19.65 -14.19 -12.82
CA GLN A 136 19.76 -14.76 -14.16
C GLN A 136 21.22 -14.73 -14.65
N THR A 137 21.91 -13.60 -14.48
CA THR A 137 23.33 -13.50 -14.83
C THR A 137 24.18 -14.50 -14.03
N ALA A 138 23.99 -14.60 -12.72
CA ALA A 138 24.70 -15.57 -11.89
C ALA A 138 24.46 -17.02 -12.33
N LYS A 139 23.23 -17.33 -12.76
CA LYS A 139 22.90 -18.65 -13.33
C LYS A 139 23.63 -18.91 -14.64
N GLU A 140 23.69 -17.92 -15.54
CA GLU A 140 24.39 -18.03 -16.82
C GLU A 140 25.90 -18.20 -16.61
N GLU A 141 26.50 -17.46 -15.68
CA GLU A 141 27.91 -17.63 -15.30
C GLU A 141 28.21 -19.03 -14.74
N LEU A 142 27.36 -19.54 -13.84
CA LEU A 142 27.50 -20.90 -13.32
C LEU A 142 27.38 -21.96 -14.42
N GLN A 143 26.48 -21.76 -15.39
CA GLN A 143 26.36 -22.67 -16.52
C GLN A 143 27.63 -22.64 -17.38
N SER A 144 28.16 -21.45 -17.68
CA SER A 144 29.42 -21.30 -18.42
C SER A 144 30.60 -21.99 -17.72
N ILE A 145 30.72 -21.85 -16.40
CA ILE A 145 31.76 -22.52 -15.61
C ILE A 145 31.60 -24.04 -15.67
N ASN A 146 30.37 -24.53 -15.64
CA ASN A 146 30.10 -25.97 -15.76
C ASN A 146 30.54 -26.51 -17.13
N GLU A 147 30.21 -25.79 -18.21
CA GLU A 147 30.62 -26.13 -19.58
C GLU A 147 32.15 -26.12 -19.74
N GLU A 148 32.83 -25.13 -19.16
CA GLU A 148 34.29 -25.08 -19.13
C GLU A 148 34.90 -26.25 -18.35
N LEU A 149 34.35 -26.58 -17.17
CA LEU A 149 34.81 -27.71 -16.36
C LEU A 149 34.65 -29.03 -17.12
N VAL A 150 33.51 -29.25 -17.77
CA VAL A 150 33.29 -30.44 -18.59
C VAL A 150 34.33 -30.52 -19.71
N THR A 151 34.63 -29.40 -20.36
CA THR A 151 35.64 -29.33 -21.43
C THR A 151 37.04 -29.67 -20.91
N VAL A 152 37.42 -29.14 -19.76
CA VAL A 152 38.73 -29.46 -19.13
C VAL A 152 38.80 -30.93 -18.72
N ASN A 153 37.69 -31.49 -18.22
CA ASN A 153 37.64 -32.89 -17.84
C ASN A 153 37.81 -33.82 -19.05
N THR A 154 37.12 -33.55 -20.17
CA THR A 154 37.29 -34.34 -21.39
C THR A 154 38.70 -34.22 -21.97
N GLU A 155 39.34 -33.05 -21.87
CA GLU A 155 40.74 -32.89 -22.25
C GLU A 155 41.68 -33.70 -21.35
N LEU A 156 41.42 -33.72 -20.04
CA LEU A 156 42.19 -34.50 -19.08
C LEU A 156 42.05 -36.01 -19.33
N GLU A 157 40.83 -36.49 -19.58
CA GLU A 157 40.56 -37.88 -19.94
C GLU A 157 41.31 -38.27 -21.21
N ALA A 158 41.26 -37.44 -22.26
CA ALA A 158 42.01 -37.67 -23.49
C ALA A 158 43.52 -37.73 -23.25
N LYS A 159 44.06 -36.88 -22.36
CA LYS A 159 45.48 -36.93 -21.99
C LYS A 159 45.86 -38.18 -21.20
N ILE A 160 44.98 -38.67 -20.34
CA ILE A 160 45.19 -39.95 -19.64
C ILE A 160 45.24 -41.09 -20.64
N ASP A 161 44.33 -41.12 -21.62
CA ASP A 161 44.30 -42.14 -22.66
C ASP A 161 45.56 -42.10 -23.53
N GLU A 162 45.98 -40.90 -23.98
CA GLU A 162 47.24 -40.71 -24.72
C GLU A 162 48.44 -41.24 -23.93
N LEU A 163 48.54 -40.92 -22.64
CA LEU A 163 49.63 -41.39 -21.77
C LEU A 163 49.58 -42.91 -21.57
N SER A 164 48.39 -43.50 -21.47
CA SER A 164 48.23 -44.95 -21.37
C SER A 164 48.76 -45.64 -22.63
N VAL A 165 48.37 -45.15 -23.81
CA VAL A 165 48.85 -45.70 -25.10
C VAL A 165 50.38 -45.61 -25.20
N VAL A 166 50.96 -44.45 -24.88
CA VAL A 166 52.43 -44.28 -24.92
C VAL A 166 53.13 -45.18 -23.90
N ASN A 167 52.58 -45.34 -22.70
CA ASN A 167 53.14 -46.23 -21.68
C ASN A 167 53.08 -47.70 -22.11
N ASP A 168 51.99 -48.13 -22.75
CA ASP A 168 51.83 -49.49 -23.27
C ASP A 168 52.79 -49.76 -24.44
N ASP A 169 52.92 -48.80 -25.37
CA ASP A 169 53.90 -48.87 -26.46
C ASP A 169 55.34 -48.95 -25.92
N MET A 170 55.68 -48.13 -24.93
CA MET A 170 56.98 -48.18 -24.25
C MET A 170 57.21 -49.52 -23.56
N HIS A 171 56.20 -50.07 -22.91
CA HIS A 171 56.28 -51.37 -22.25
C HIS A 171 56.53 -52.49 -23.27
N ASN A 172 55.78 -52.49 -24.37
CA ASN A 172 55.89 -53.47 -25.45
C ASN A 172 57.26 -53.39 -26.14
N LEU A 173 57.76 -52.19 -26.44
CA LEU A 173 59.10 -52.00 -26.98
C LEU A 173 60.18 -52.46 -25.99
N PHE A 174 60.06 -52.10 -24.71
CA PHE A 174 61.03 -52.46 -23.69
C PHE A 174 61.13 -53.98 -23.48
N ILE A 175 60.00 -54.71 -23.56
CA ILE A 175 60.00 -56.18 -23.50
C ILE A 175 60.48 -56.81 -24.83
N GLY A 176 60.12 -56.20 -25.96
CA GLY A 176 60.41 -56.73 -27.30
C GLY A 176 61.88 -56.59 -27.74
N VAL A 177 62.63 -55.64 -27.16
CA VAL A 177 64.07 -55.50 -27.43
C VAL A 177 64.85 -56.57 -26.67
N ASN A 178 65.52 -57.47 -27.41
CA ASN A 178 66.37 -58.53 -26.87
C ASN A 178 67.74 -58.00 -26.37
N LEU A 179 67.74 -56.90 -25.60
CA LEU A 179 68.90 -56.32 -24.95
C LEU A 179 68.75 -56.46 -23.44
N GLY A 180 69.80 -56.85 -22.73
CA GLY A 180 69.80 -56.83 -21.27
C GLY A 180 69.88 -55.40 -20.75
N ALA A 181 68.75 -54.84 -20.31
CA ALA A 181 68.68 -53.49 -19.75
C ALA A 181 67.96 -53.49 -18.40
N ILE A 182 68.46 -52.68 -17.48
CA ILE A 182 67.94 -52.49 -16.13
C ILE A 182 67.80 -50.99 -15.93
N LEU A 183 66.58 -50.54 -15.59
CA LEU A 183 66.26 -49.15 -15.32
C LEU A 183 66.24 -48.94 -13.81
N LEU A 184 67.05 -48.00 -13.35
CA LEU A 184 67.14 -47.60 -11.95
C LEU A 184 66.58 -46.19 -11.77
N ASP A 185 66.10 -45.87 -10.57
CA ASP A 185 65.89 -44.47 -10.21
C ASP A 185 67.18 -43.81 -9.70
N LEU A 186 67.08 -42.54 -9.30
CA LEU A 186 68.21 -41.73 -8.82
C LEU A 186 68.86 -42.31 -7.57
N ASP A 187 68.12 -43.12 -6.80
CA ASP A 187 68.59 -43.77 -5.57
C ASP A 187 69.09 -45.21 -5.82
N LEU A 188 69.27 -45.58 -7.10
CA LEU A 188 69.70 -46.90 -7.56
C LEU A 188 68.71 -48.03 -7.27
N TYR A 189 67.43 -47.73 -7.08
CA TYR A 189 66.41 -48.76 -6.94
C TYR A 189 65.95 -49.27 -8.30
N ILE A 190 65.81 -50.59 -8.43
CA ILE A 190 65.36 -51.25 -9.66
C ILE A 190 63.92 -50.85 -9.95
N ARG A 191 63.68 -50.12 -11.04
CA ARG A 191 62.33 -49.72 -11.47
C ARG A 191 61.73 -50.65 -12.50
N ARG A 192 62.54 -51.09 -13.48
CA ARG A 192 62.15 -52.04 -14.54
C ARG A 192 63.39 -52.79 -15.04
N PHE A 193 63.22 -53.98 -15.61
CA PHE A 193 64.29 -54.70 -16.32
C PHE A 193 63.71 -55.53 -17.48
N THR A 194 64.51 -55.76 -18.51
CA THR A 194 64.10 -56.57 -19.66
C THR A 194 64.22 -58.07 -19.37
N PRO A 195 63.51 -58.96 -20.09
CA PRO A 195 63.66 -60.40 -19.93
C PRO A 195 65.10 -60.90 -20.14
N ALA A 196 65.86 -60.28 -21.05
CA ALA A 196 67.27 -60.62 -21.27
C ALA A 196 68.15 -60.26 -20.04
N ALA A 197 67.84 -59.16 -19.33
CA ALA A 197 68.55 -58.80 -18.10
C ALA A 197 68.32 -59.80 -16.96
N LYS A 198 67.12 -60.42 -16.86
CA LYS A 198 66.86 -61.51 -15.90
C LYS A 198 67.86 -62.65 -16.03
N GLN A 199 68.23 -63.01 -17.26
CA GLN A 199 69.12 -64.13 -17.54
C GLN A 199 70.59 -63.82 -17.24
N VAL A 200 71.02 -62.58 -17.43
CA VAL A 200 72.42 -62.16 -17.24
C VAL A 200 72.73 -61.87 -15.77
N VAL A 201 71.78 -61.28 -15.03
CA VAL A 201 71.99 -60.78 -13.67
C VAL A 201 71.20 -61.57 -12.62
N ASN A 202 70.48 -62.64 -13.02
CA ASN A 202 69.64 -63.47 -12.14
C ASN A 202 68.58 -62.66 -11.37
N LEU A 203 67.92 -61.71 -12.03
CA LEU A 203 66.82 -60.92 -11.45
C LEU A 203 65.48 -61.66 -11.49
N ILE A 204 64.67 -61.47 -10.46
CA ILE A 204 63.28 -61.97 -10.38
C ILE A 204 62.29 -60.81 -10.25
N ASP A 205 61.00 -61.05 -10.54
CA ASP A 205 59.97 -60.00 -10.50
C ASP A 205 59.78 -59.37 -9.12
N ALA A 206 60.11 -60.10 -8.05
CA ALA A 206 60.13 -59.58 -6.68
C ALA A 206 61.24 -58.54 -6.42
N ASP A 207 62.17 -58.36 -7.36
CA ASP A 207 63.29 -57.42 -7.24
C ASP A 207 62.92 -56.00 -7.68
N LEU A 208 61.69 -55.79 -8.14
CA LEU A 208 61.18 -54.45 -8.41
C LEU A 208 61.12 -53.62 -7.11
N ASN A 209 61.60 -52.38 -7.18
CA ASN A 209 61.77 -51.44 -6.08
C ASN A 209 62.69 -51.93 -4.95
N ARG A 210 63.68 -52.79 -5.25
CA ARG A 210 64.81 -53.05 -4.34
C ARG A 210 66.06 -52.27 -4.80
N PRO A 211 66.99 -51.92 -3.90
CA PRO A 211 68.27 -51.33 -4.31
C PRO A 211 69.07 -52.31 -5.18
N PHE A 212 69.63 -51.81 -6.28
CA PHE A 212 70.40 -52.59 -7.24
C PHE A 212 71.74 -53.10 -6.67
#